data_AF-A0A5E4DDV7-F1
#
_entry.id   AF-A0A5E4DDV7-F1
#
_cell.length_a   1.000
_cell.length_b   1.000
_cell.length_c   1.000
_cell.angle_alpha   90.00
_cell.angle_beta   90.00
_cell.angle_gamma   90.00
#
_symmetry.space_group_name_H-M   'P 1'
#
loop_
_entity.id
_entity.type
_entity.pdbx_description
1 polymer ?
#
loop_
_entity_poly.entity_id
_entity_poly.type
_entity_poly.pdbx_seq_one_letter_code
_entity_poly.pdbx_strand_id
1 'polypeptide(L)'
;DSSPVKQVHVLGLLHEELHGPGLVGALSSLTQTEVILGGLMGQASAHVLFRKPQQRPTYQTSWFSILPDFSLDLQEGPPLGSQHHPDPHTALVDPTTHLTFNLHLSKEEREAKDSLILPFQFSSEKQQVLLRPVPGQATSHIFYEPDAYDDLDQEDPDDDLDI
;
A
#
# COMPACT_ATOMS: atom_id res chain seq x y z
N ASP A 1 10.82 -15.59 40.40
CA ASP A 1 9.47 -15.00 40.53
C ASP A 1 9.24 -13.93 39.48
N SER A 2 8.71 -14.33 38.32
CA SER A 2 8.19 -13.38 37.32
C SER A 2 6.71 -13.21 37.59
N SER A 3 6.33 -12.10 38.23
CA SER A 3 4.93 -11.71 38.37
C SER A 3 4.28 -11.61 36.98
N PRO A 4 3.07 -12.13 36.75
CA PRO A 4 2.38 -11.95 35.48
C PRO A 4 2.12 -10.46 35.29
N VAL A 5 2.72 -9.88 34.25
CA VAL A 5 2.48 -8.48 33.87
C VAL A 5 0.99 -8.35 33.58
N LYS A 6 0.29 -7.53 34.37
CA LYS A 6 -1.14 -7.30 34.22
C LYS A 6 -1.37 -6.56 32.89
N GLN A 7 -1.85 -7.27 31.88
CA GLN A 7 -2.19 -6.66 30.61
C GLN A 7 -3.47 -5.83 30.77
N VAL A 8 -3.40 -4.55 30.43
CA VAL A 8 -4.54 -3.63 30.44
C VAL A 8 -5.00 -3.46 29.00
N HIS A 9 -6.27 -3.76 28.74
CA HIS A 9 -6.91 -3.53 27.46
C HIS A 9 -7.83 -2.32 27.58
N VAL A 10 -7.67 -1.35 26.67
CA VAL A 10 -8.50 -0.15 26.60
C VAL A 10 -9.37 -0.25 25.35
N LEU A 11 -10.68 -0.09 25.51
CA LEU A 11 -11.64 -0.06 24.42
C LEU A 11 -12.24 1.35 24.34
N GLY A 12 -12.22 1.93 23.14
CA GLY A 12 -12.87 3.20 22.84
C GLY A 12 -13.86 3.03 21.70
N LEU A 13 -15.03 3.65 21.82
CA LEU A 13 -16.02 3.75 20.74
C LEU A 13 -16.01 5.18 20.22
N LEU A 14 -15.93 5.32 18.90
CA LEU A 14 -15.82 6.60 18.21
C LEU A 14 -16.83 6.64 17.06
N HIS A 15 -17.53 7.77 16.90
CA HIS A 15 -18.40 8.00 15.75
C HIS A 15 -17.67 8.84 14.72
N GLU A 16 -17.35 8.26 13.57
CA GLU A 16 -16.47 8.89 12.57
C GLU A 16 -16.95 10.29 12.14
N GLU A 17 -18.26 10.46 11.95
CA GLU A 17 -18.84 11.76 11.52
C GLU A 17 -18.71 12.91 12.53
N LEU A 18 -18.42 12.62 13.80
CA LEU A 18 -18.33 13.64 14.85
C LEU A 18 -16.89 14.16 15.05
N HIS A 19 -15.90 13.58 14.36
CA HIS A 19 -14.49 13.89 14.57
C HIS A 19 -13.77 14.22 13.26
N GLY A 20 -12.80 15.14 13.35
CA GLY A 20 -11.95 15.46 12.20
C GLY A 20 -10.97 14.33 11.87
N PRO A 21 -10.53 14.22 10.61
CA PRO A 21 -9.68 13.11 10.16
C PRO A 21 -8.36 13.00 10.91
N GLY A 22 -7.81 14.12 11.40
CA GLY A 22 -6.57 14.11 12.20
C GLY A 22 -6.69 13.37 13.54
N LEU A 23 -7.83 13.48 14.23
CA LEU A 23 -8.04 12.81 15.51
C LEU A 23 -8.30 11.31 15.32
N VAL A 24 -9.08 10.96 14.29
CA VAL A 24 -9.34 9.57 13.91
C VAL A 24 -8.04 8.87 13.53
N GLY A 25 -7.19 9.51 12.72
CA GLY A 25 -5.88 8.96 12.33
C GLY A 25 -4.92 8.79 13.51
N ALA A 26 -4.90 9.73 14.46
CA ALA A 26 -4.09 9.61 15.67
C ALA A 26 -4.54 8.47 16.60
N LEU A 27 -5.85 8.24 16.72
CA LEU A 27 -6.36 7.09 17.48
C LEU A 27 -6.07 5.77 16.75
N SER A 28 -6.25 5.74 15.42
CA SER A 28 -5.93 4.57 14.62
C SER A 28 -4.46 4.19 14.74
N SER A 29 -3.51 5.14 14.77
CA SER A 29 -2.08 4.80 14.92
C SER A 29 -1.71 4.19 16.29
N LEU A 30 -2.50 4.49 17.33
CA LEU A 30 -2.29 3.98 18.69
C LEU A 30 -2.97 2.63 18.95
N THR A 31 -3.94 2.22 18.13
CA THR A 31 -4.71 0.99 18.36
C THR A 31 -4.01 -0.24 17.80
N GLN A 32 -4.06 -1.34 18.57
CA GLN A 32 -3.64 -2.68 18.12
C GLN A 32 -4.73 -3.38 17.31
N THR A 33 -5.99 -3.04 17.57
CA THR A 33 -7.15 -3.59 16.89
C THR A 33 -8.11 -2.45 16.62
N GLU A 34 -8.50 -2.32 15.36
CA GLU A 34 -9.46 -1.32 14.89
C GLU A 34 -10.63 -2.06 14.27
N VAL A 35 -11.85 -1.68 14.66
CA VAL A 35 -13.09 -2.25 14.15
C VAL A 35 -13.94 -1.12 13.61
N ILE A 36 -14.12 -1.09 12.31
CA ILE A 36 -14.94 -0.09 11.61
C ILE A 36 -16.25 -0.75 11.23
N LEU A 37 -17.35 -0.21 11.72
CA LEU A 37 -18.70 -0.68 11.42
C LEU A 37 -19.32 0.20 10.36
N GLY A 38 -19.85 -0.42 9.30
CA GLY A 38 -20.53 0.27 8.21
C GLY A 38 -21.78 -0.49 7.76
N GLY A 39 -22.59 0.11 6.90
CA GLY A 39 -23.74 -0.59 6.31
C GLY A 39 -24.70 0.34 5.59
N LEU A 40 -25.23 -0.13 4.45
CA LEU A 40 -26.41 0.45 3.82
C LEU A 40 -27.59 -0.51 4.00
N MET A 41 -28.79 0.07 4.13
CA MET A 41 -30.07 -0.57 4.46
C MET A 41 -30.14 -2.08 4.11
N GLY A 42 -30.09 -2.92 5.15
CA GLY A 42 -30.31 -4.37 5.07
C GLY A 42 -29.09 -5.25 5.30
N GLN A 43 -27.86 -4.72 5.17
CA GLN A 43 -26.64 -5.48 5.42
C GLN A 43 -25.57 -4.59 6.07
N ALA A 44 -25.08 -4.99 7.25
CA ALA A 44 -24.00 -4.30 7.94
C ALA A 44 -22.68 -5.05 7.74
N SER A 45 -21.57 -4.30 7.68
CA SER A 45 -20.21 -4.83 7.60
C SER A 45 -19.39 -4.39 8.81
N ALA A 46 -18.50 -5.27 9.24
CA ALA A 46 -17.46 -5.00 10.20
C ALA A 46 -16.11 -5.24 9.53
N HIS A 47 -15.29 -4.21 9.46
CA HIS A 47 -13.92 -4.27 8.98
C HIS A 47 -13.00 -4.26 10.19
N VAL A 48 -12.25 -5.34 10.37
CA VAL A 48 -11.35 -5.55 11.51
C VAL A 48 -9.91 -5.53 11.03
N LEU A 49 -9.12 -4.64 11.59
CA LEU A 49 -7.69 -4.52 11.35
C LEU A 49 -6.93 -4.91 12.61
N PHE A 50 -6.11 -5.95 12.52
CA PHE A 50 -5.23 -6.40 13.60
C PHE A 50 -3.78 -6.01 13.30
N ARG A 51 -3.14 -5.32 14.24
CA ARG A 51 -1.74 -4.91 14.18
C ARG A 51 -0.97 -5.63 15.28
N LYS A 52 -0.13 -6.59 14.89
CA LYS A 52 0.75 -7.31 15.82
C LYS A 52 2.16 -6.70 15.75
N PRO A 53 2.89 -6.62 16.87
CA PRO A 53 4.28 -6.18 16.84
C PRO A 53 5.10 -7.05 15.89
N GLN A 54 5.83 -6.42 14.96
CA GLN A 54 6.71 -7.09 13.98
C GLN A 54 6.01 -7.98 12.95
N GLN A 55 4.69 -7.86 12.74
CA GLN A 55 3.99 -8.58 11.66
C GLN A 55 3.17 -7.65 10.79
N ARG A 56 2.99 -8.04 9.52
CA ARG A 56 2.11 -7.38 8.58
C ARG A 56 0.70 -7.27 9.17
N PRO A 57 0.04 -6.09 9.10
CA PRO A 57 -1.34 -5.95 9.56
C PRO A 57 -2.26 -6.95 8.87
N THR A 58 -3.15 -7.59 9.63
CA THR A 58 -4.15 -8.52 9.09
C THR A 58 -5.50 -7.82 8.99
N TYR A 59 -6.13 -7.91 7.81
CA TYR A 59 -7.44 -7.34 7.55
C TYR A 59 -8.48 -8.46 7.43
N GLN A 60 -9.60 -8.31 8.12
CA GLN A 60 -10.75 -9.19 8.01
C GLN A 60 -12.01 -8.37 7.81
N THR A 61 -12.90 -8.84 6.94
CA THR A 61 -14.21 -8.24 6.73
C THR A 61 -15.27 -9.28 7.00
N SER A 62 -16.20 -8.96 7.89
CA SER A 62 -17.33 -9.81 8.23
C SER A 62 -18.63 -9.06 7.96
N TRP A 63 -19.63 -9.76 7.46
CA TRP A 63 -20.96 -9.21 7.29
C TRP A 63 -21.83 -9.65 8.45
N PHE A 64 -22.72 -8.80 8.91
CA PHE A 64 -23.62 -9.15 10.00
C PHE A 64 -25.01 -8.54 9.83
N SER A 65 -25.97 -9.21 10.45
CA SER A 65 -27.34 -8.72 10.60
C SER A 65 -27.69 -8.70 12.09
N ILE A 66 -28.32 -7.61 12.54
CA ILE A 66 -28.85 -7.52 13.90
C ILE A 66 -30.28 -8.06 13.87
N LEU A 67 -30.52 -9.15 14.57
CA LEU A 67 -31.84 -9.77 14.68
C LEU A 67 -32.75 -8.96 15.63
N PRO A 68 -34.09 -9.13 15.57
CA PRO A 68 -35.03 -8.37 16.40
C PRO A 68 -34.85 -8.56 17.92
N ASP A 69 -34.17 -9.63 18.33
CA ASP A 69 -33.79 -9.92 19.71
C ASP A 69 -32.41 -9.35 20.09
N PHE A 70 -31.82 -8.51 19.24
CA PHE A 70 -30.47 -7.96 19.35
C PHE A 70 -29.34 -8.99 19.29
N SER A 71 -29.63 -10.23 18.89
CA SER A 71 -28.57 -11.17 18.55
C SER A 71 -27.94 -10.83 17.20
N LEU A 72 -26.67 -11.24 17.03
CA LEU A 72 -25.92 -11.01 15.81
C LEU A 72 -25.88 -12.30 14.98
N ASP A 73 -26.36 -12.22 13.74
CA ASP A 73 -26.08 -13.23 12.73
C ASP A 73 -24.80 -12.81 11.98
N LEU A 74 -23.69 -13.48 12.27
CA LEU A 74 -22.39 -13.19 11.68
C LEU A 74 -22.14 -14.12 10.49
N GLN A 75 -21.92 -13.52 9.33
CA GLN A 75 -21.47 -14.23 8.14
C GLN A 75 -20.03 -13.83 7.87
N GLU A 76 -19.13 -14.75 8.18
CA GLU A 76 -17.73 -14.63 7.78
C GLU A 76 -17.70 -14.76 6.26
N GLY A 77 -17.41 -13.65 5.57
CA GLY A 77 -17.05 -13.72 4.16
C GLY A 77 -15.79 -14.58 4.04
N PRO A 78 -15.57 -15.28 2.91
CA PRO A 78 -14.36 -16.06 2.73
C PRO A 78 -13.16 -15.16 3.08
N PRO A 79 -12.23 -15.62 3.93
CA PRO A 79 -11.04 -14.85 4.21
C PRO A 79 -10.43 -14.50 2.86
N LEU A 80 -10.09 -13.23 2.64
CA LEU A 80 -9.32 -12.78 1.48
C LEU A 80 -7.89 -13.37 1.48
N GLY A 81 -7.69 -14.55 2.08
CA GLY A 81 -6.47 -15.36 2.11
C GLY A 81 -6.62 -16.71 1.42
N SER A 82 -7.72 -16.98 0.70
CA SER A 82 -7.78 -18.09 -0.25
C SER A 82 -8.44 -17.64 -1.54
N GLN A 83 -7.78 -16.75 -2.28
CA GLN A 83 -7.80 -16.92 -3.73
C GLN A 83 -7.15 -18.28 -3.99
N HIS A 84 -7.99 -19.31 -4.10
CA HIS A 84 -7.63 -20.47 -4.89
C HIS A 84 -7.25 -19.90 -6.26
N HIS A 85 -5.94 -19.82 -6.52
CA HIS A 85 -5.41 -19.68 -7.85
C HIS A 85 -6.09 -20.80 -8.68
N PRO A 86 -6.92 -20.46 -9.68
CA PRO A 86 -7.31 -21.47 -10.64
C PRO A 86 -6.00 -21.93 -11.30
N ASP A 87 -5.75 -23.23 -11.18
CA ASP A 87 -4.77 -24.04 -11.92
C ASP A 87 -4.17 -23.30 -13.15
N PRO A 88 -2.83 -23.13 -13.27
CA PRO A 88 -2.19 -22.28 -14.29
C PRO A 88 -2.24 -22.84 -15.72
N HIS A 89 -3.25 -23.64 -16.05
CA HIS A 89 -3.35 -24.39 -17.29
C HIS A 89 -4.71 -24.27 -17.97
N THR A 90 -5.25 -23.07 -18.12
CA THR A 90 -6.31 -22.83 -19.11
C THR A 90 -6.25 -21.43 -19.72
N ALA A 91 -5.89 -21.42 -21.01
CA ALA A 91 -5.99 -20.34 -21.98
C ALA A 91 -5.20 -19.05 -21.66
N LEU A 92 -4.20 -18.81 -22.50
CA LEU A 92 -3.52 -17.53 -22.71
C LEU A 92 -4.57 -16.50 -23.20
N VAL A 93 -5.41 -16.02 -22.28
CA VAL A 93 -6.28 -14.88 -22.51
C VAL A 93 -5.43 -13.67 -22.22
N ASP A 94 -5.14 -12.88 -23.26
CA ASP A 94 -4.45 -11.61 -23.11
C ASP A 94 -5.21 -10.76 -22.07
N PRO A 95 -4.59 -10.41 -20.93
CA PRO A 95 -5.25 -9.68 -19.84
C PRO A 95 -5.74 -8.29 -20.27
N THR A 96 -5.29 -7.80 -21.44
CA THR A 96 -5.69 -6.51 -21.99
C THR A 96 -7.04 -6.54 -22.74
N THR A 97 -7.64 -7.73 -22.93
CA THR A 97 -8.85 -7.94 -23.75
C THR A 97 -10.15 -7.35 -23.17
N HIS A 98 -10.21 -7.09 -21.86
CA HIS A 98 -11.40 -6.57 -21.17
C HIS A 98 -11.29 -5.11 -20.71
N LEU A 99 -10.32 -4.36 -21.24
CA LEU A 99 -10.13 -2.97 -20.84
C LEU A 99 -11.08 -2.05 -21.61
N THR A 100 -11.77 -1.19 -20.86
CA THR A 100 -12.62 -0.12 -21.41
C THR A 100 -11.80 1.06 -21.94
N PHE A 101 -10.47 0.99 -21.86
CA PHE A 101 -9.51 1.98 -22.31
C PHE A 101 -8.35 1.32 -23.06
N ASN A 102 -7.71 2.09 -23.95
CA ASN A 102 -6.64 1.60 -24.81
C ASN A 102 -5.29 1.62 -24.08
N LEU A 103 -4.58 0.48 -24.04
CA LEU A 103 -3.20 0.37 -23.53
C LEU A 103 -2.12 0.52 -24.62
N HIS A 104 -2.52 0.47 -25.88
CA HIS A 104 -1.59 0.62 -27.00
C HIS A 104 -1.52 2.08 -27.42
N LEU A 105 -0.30 2.61 -27.39
CA LEU A 105 -0.02 3.90 -28.00
C LEU A 105 -0.21 3.80 -29.52
N SER A 106 -0.94 4.75 -30.08
CA SER A 106 -0.92 5.03 -31.50
C SER A 106 0.51 5.40 -31.95
N LYS A 107 0.75 5.34 -33.26
CA LYS A 107 2.04 5.73 -33.84
C LYS A 107 2.43 7.16 -33.43
N GLU A 108 1.47 8.08 -33.44
CA GLU A 108 1.67 9.48 -33.08
C GLU A 108 2.02 9.64 -31.59
N GLU A 109 1.32 8.93 -30.70
CA GLU A 109 1.62 8.97 -29.25
C GLU A 109 2.98 8.34 -28.92
N ARG A 110 3.37 7.29 -29.64
CA ARG A 110 4.71 6.68 -29.50
C ARG A 110 5.79 7.68 -29.89
N GLU A 111 5.65 8.32 -31.05
CA GLU A 111 6.58 9.34 -31.53
C GLU A 111 6.64 10.55 -30.58
N ALA A 112 5.49 10.97 -30.02
CA ALA A 112 5.43 12.04 -29.02
C ALA A 112 6.14 11.63 -27.71
N LYS A 113 5.95 10.39 -27.24
CA LYS A 113 6.63 9.89 -26.04
C LYS A 113 8.15 9.80 -26.24
N ASP A 114 8.59 9.31 -27.40
CA ASP A 114 10.01 9.10 -27.68
C ASP A 114 10.76 10.43 -27.97
N SER A 115 10.03 11.48 -28.37
CA SER A 115 10.57 12.84 -28.53
C SER A 115 10.51 13.68 -27.25
N LEU A 116 9.85 13.20 -26.20
CA LEU A 116 9.75 13.91 -24.93
C LEU A 116 11.12 13.89 -24.22
N ILE A 117 11.66 15.08 -23.97
CA ILE A 117 12.88 15.23 -23.17
C ILE A 117 12.49 15.13 -21.69
N LEU A 118 13.07 14.17 -20.98
CA LEU A 118 12.85 14.05 -19.54
C LEU A 118 13.40 15.28 -18.81
N PRO A 119 12.67 15.81 -17.80
CA PRO A 119 13.23 16.80 -16.89
C PRO A 119 14.57 16.30 -16.33
N PHE A 120 15.57 17.17 -16.29
CA PHE A 120 16.93 16.86 -15.80
C PHE A 120 17.78 15.91 -16.65
N GLN A 121 17.28 15.43 -17.79
CA GLN A 121 18.12 14.74 -18.77
C GLN A 121 18.90 15.75 -19.61
N PHE A 122 20.15 15.96 -19.26
CA PHE A 122 21.05 16.79 -20.04
C PHE A 122 21.58 16.01 -21.26
N SER A 123 21.79 16.71 -22.38
CA SER A 123 22.52 16.13 -23.51
C SER A 123 23.95 15.76 -23.06
N SER A 124 24.55 14.75 -23.69
CA SER A 124 25.94 14.35 -23.41
C SER A 124 26.90 15.55 -23.48
N GLU A 125 26.68 16.47 -24.42
CA GLU A 125 27.43 17.72 -24.52
C GLU A 125 27.24 18.63 -23.29
N LYS A 126 26.00 18.86 -22.83
CA LYS A 126 25.75 19.65 -21.60
C LYS A 126 26.34 18.98 -20.37
N GLN A 127 26.23 17.66 -20.25
CA GLN A 127 26.84 16.92 -19.14
C GLN A 127 28.36 17.10 -19.16
N GLN A 128 29.00 16.99 -20.31
CA GLN A 128 30.45 17.19 -20.43
C GLN A 128 30.88 18.62 -20.11
N VAL A 129 30.07 19.64 -20.44
CA VAL A 129 30.36 21.03 -20.08
C VAL A 129 30.21 21.26 -18.57
N LEU A 130 29.16 20.72 -17.95
CA LEU A 130 28.89 20.89 -16.51
C LEU A 130 29.85 20.06 -15.64
N LEU A 131 30.28 18.90 -16.11
CA LEU A 131 31.19 18.00 -15.39
C LEU A 131 32.67 18.26 -15.70
N ARG A 132 32.99 19.21 -16.58
CA ARG A 132 34.38 19.57 -16.87
C ARG A 132 35.00 20.26 -15.65
N PRO A 133 36.18 19.81 -15.17
CA PRO A 133 36.94 20.55 -14.18
C PRO A 133 37.30 21.94 -14.74
N VAL A 134 36.82 23.00 -14.09
CA VAL A 134 37.22 24.36 -14.45
C VAL A 134 38.70 24.53 -14.11
N PRO A 135 39.55 24.99 -15.05
CA PRO A 135 40.97 25.22 -14.78
C PRO A 135 41.12 26.24 -13.63
N GLY A 136 41.66 25.80 -12.49
CA GLY A 136 41.87 26.65 -11.30
C GLY A 136 40.92 26.42 -10.13
N GLN A 137 39.91 25.54 -10.25
CA GLN A 137 39.10 25.09 -9.12
C GLN A 137 39.63 23.76 -8.57
N ALA A 138 39.87 23.70 -7.25
CA ALA A 138 40.17 22.46 -6.55
C ALA A 138 39.04 21.44 -6.81
N THR A 139 39.39 20.19 -7.07
CA THR A 139 38.45 19.12 -7.33
C THR A 139 37.53 18.95 -6.12
N SER A 140 36.28 19.39 -6.21
CA SER A 140 35.29 19.19 -5.15
C SER A 140 34.84 17.73 -5.20
N HIS A 141 35.52 16.88 -4.45
CA HIS A 141 35.12 15.49 -4.28
C HIS A 141 33.93 15.42 -3.33
N ILE A 142 32.81 14.88 -3.82
CA ILE A 142 31.70 14.49 -2.96
C ILE A 142 32.08 13.13 -2.39
N PHE A 143 32.37 13.09 -1.09
CA PHE A 143 32.57 11.85 -0.37
C PHE A 143 31.20 11.41 0.15
N TYR A 144 30.66 10.37 -0.48
CA TYR A 144 29.50 9.66 0.02
C TYR A 144 30.00 8.46 0.80
N GLU A 145 29.65 8.40 2.09
CA GLU A 145 29.75 7.18 2.88
C GLU A 145 28.36 6.56 2.86
N PRO A 146 28.18 5.39 2.21
CA PRO A 146 26.93 4.65 2.29
C PRO A 146 26.63 4.40 3.76
N ASP A 147 25.45 4.82 4.21
CA ASP A 147 25.06 4.50 5.57
C ASP A 147 24.63 3.03 5.62
N ALA A 148 24.70 2.41 6.80
CA ALA A 148 24.31 1.00 6.98
C ALA A 148 22.79 0.79 6.85
N TYR A 149 22.06 1.83 6.48
CA TYR A 149 20.61 1.92 6.41
C TYR A 149 20.06 2.21 5.00
N ASP A 150 20.92 2.53 4.03
CA ASP A 150 20.59 2.65 2.61
C ASP A 150 20.19 1.30 1.98
N ASP A 151 20.64 0.20 2.60
CA ASP A 151 20.32 -1.17 2.18
C ASP A 151 19.15 -1.77 3.03
N LEU A 152 18.51 -0.97 3.90
CA LEU A 152 17.49 -1.47 4.83
C LEU A 152 16.10 -1.64 4.22
N ASP A 153 15.95 -1.42 2.93
CA ASP A 153 14.83 -1.89 2.13
C ASP A 153 15.34 -2.91 1.10
N GLN A 154 15.63 -4.12 1.59
CA GLN A 154 15.82 -5.33 0.76
C GLN A 154 14.50 -5.85 0.18
N GLU A 155 13.38 -5.16 0.39
CA GLU A 155 12.09 -5.54 -0.15
C GLU A 155 12.08 -5.05 -1.60
N ASP A 156 12.42 -5.95 -2.53
CA ASP A 156 12.31 -5.65 -3.95
C ASP A 156 10.85 -5.27 -4.22
N PRO A 157 10.56 -4.03 -4.66
CA PRO A 157 9.19 -3.62 -4.92
C PRO A 157 8.54 -4.40 -6.07
N ASP A 158 9.25 -5.34 -6.70
CA ASP A 158 8.72 -6.29 -7.66
C ASP A 158 8.49 -7.73 -7.11
N ASP A 159 8.87 -8.03 -5.86
CA ASP A 159 8.72 -9.37 -5.25
C ASP A 159 7.24 -9.77 -5.03
N ASP A 160 6.32 -8.80 -5.01
CA ASP A 160 4.87 -9.00 -4.98
C ASP A 160 4.20 -8.84 -6.36
N LEU A 161 4.97 -8.66 -7.44
CA LEU A 161 4.48 -8.56 -8.81
C LEU A 161 4.47 -9.93 -9.49
N ASP A 162 3.30 -10.53 -9.57
CA ASP A 162 3.06 -11.73 -10.39
C ASP A 162 3.05 -11.34 -11.90
N ILE A 163 4.22 -11.43 -12.58
CA ILE A 163 4.37 -11.27 -14.05
C ILE A 163 4.38 -12.61 -14.80
#